data_AF-A0A2V8PN85-F1
#
_entry.id   AF-A0A2V8PN85-F1
#
_cell.length_a   1.000
_cell.length_b   1.000
_cell.length_c   1.000
_cell.angle_alpha   90.00
_cell.angle_beta   90.00
_cell.angle_gamma   90.00
#
_symmetry.space_group_name_H-M   'P 1'
#
loop_
_entity.id
_entity.type
_entity.pdbx_description
1 polymer ?
#
loop_
_entity_poly.entity_id
_entity_poly.type
_entity_poly.pdbx_seq_one_letter_code
_entity_poly.pdbx_strand_id
1 'polypeptide(L)'
;MNNETSFEIFLNRHDEEAWSATLATLQRSIHEVDRNATQIWFAFYPLPLFRALEEAEDREKLAQQLLLLGDYELKNQIDTSHRFLYGHRFWPQVKKAVEQYADEWHRVQSAEAGVGCRVSGVGTSTLHPTPNTLHPMSSQTEVYATSLADQILEVAHAVGEQSKIDQALLVGITAVAFMTVQQAGLAAFKRAPGAIAIDRKHAKKSPEQILRERAKDDSQGFFGFLKTVDKQWTVTWDENDDGARYKLREAQDLAWGAASDQSRDWKAIDPRRVEGPIPVECRSASCGTCWVGVLGGAEKLADVGAREGKKIKEFGYIDTAEPKPLIRLACQAQSEGAVSIVIPPWNGQFGKYLRTLKEQNDTSIKITVKSGDVAKAELVQ
;
A
#
# COMPACT_ATOMS: atom_id res chain seq x y z
N MET A 1 -19.43 -4.76 21.74
CA MET A 1 -19.47 -5.83 20.74
C MET A 1 -19.63 -5.16 19.40
N ASN A 2 -18.53 -5.01 18.65
CA ASN A 2 -18.60 -4.42 17.31
C ASN A 2 -19.36 -5.40 16.42
N ASN A 3 -20.43 -4.91 15.81
CA ASN A 3 -21.24 -5.69 14.89
C ASN A 3 -20.51 -5.68 13.54
N GLU A 4 -19.43 -6.48 13.43
CA GLU A 4 -18.66 -6.60 12.20
C GLU A 4 -19.56 -7.09 11.06
N THR A 5 -19.50 -6.41 9.93
CA THR A 5 -20.23 -6.79 8.72
C THR A 5 -19.58 -8.01 8.07
N SER A 6 -20.31 -8.76 7.24
CA SER A 6 -19.70 -9.92 6.55
C SER A 6 -18.58 -9.55 5.59
N PHE A 7 -18.58 -8.32 5.06
CA PHE A 7 -17.45 -7.82 4.28
C PHE A 7 -16.21 -7.59 5.16
N GLU A 8 -16.36 -6.99 6.34
CA GLU A 8 -15.27 -6.85 7.31
C GLU A 8 -14.74 -8.22 7.76
N ILE A 9 -15.63 -9.19 8.02
CA ILE A 9 -15.23 -10.57 8.34
C ILE A 9 -14.44 -11.20 7.19
N PHE A 10 -14.83 -10.96 5.95
CA PHE A 10 -14.07 -11.42 4.78
C PHE A 10 -12.66 -10.80 4.75
N LEU A 11 -12.56 -9.48 4.85
CA LEU A 11 -11.27 -8.80 4.82
C LEU A 11 -10.37 -9.24 5.99
N ASN A 12 -10.94 -9.41 7.18
CA ASN A 12 -10.22 -9.83 8.40
C ASN A 12 -9.58 -11.22 8.29
N ARG A 13 -10.01 -12.07 7.35
CA ARG A 13 -9.39 -13.38 7.08
C ARG A 13 -8.06 -13.27 6.32
N HIS A 14 -7.78 -12.13 5.69
CA HIS A 14 -6.56 -11.91 4.94
C HIS A 14 -5.51 -11.26 5.85
N ASP A 15 -4.40 -11.95 6.05
CA ASP A 15 -3.23 -11.44 6.76
C ASP A 15 -2.29 -10.65 5.84
N GLU A 16 -1.16 -10.20 6.38
CA GLU A 16 -0.15 -9.44 5.61
C GLU A 16 0.37 -10.22 4.40
N GLU A 17 0.57 -11.53 4.52
CA GLU A 17 1.07 -12.37 3.43
C GLU A 17 0.03 -12.50 2.31
N ALA A 18 -1.24 -12.68 2.66
CA ALA A 18 -2.34 -12.69 1.70
C ALA A 18 -2.51 -11.34 1.00
N TRP A 19 -2.37 -10.22 1.72
CA TRP A 19 -2.40 -8.88 1.13
C TRP A 19 -1.20 -8.62 0.23
N SER A 20 0.00 -9.03 0.63
CA SER A 20 1.22 -8.93 -0.18
C SER A 20 1.09 -9.73 -1.48
N ALA A 21 0.60 -10.97 -1.40
CA ALA A 21 0.33 -11.81 -2.57
C ALA A 21 -0.74 -11.19 -3.48
N THR A 22 -1.80 -10.62 -2.90
CA THR A 22 -2.84 -9.89 -3.64
C THR A 22 -2.23 -8.72 -4.41
N LEU A 23 -1.42 -7.89 -3.76
CA LEU A 23 -0.76 -6.75 -4.42
C LEU A 23 0.16 -7.19 -5.54
N ALA A 24 0.92 -8.28 -5.35
CA ALA A 24 1.79 -8.84 -6.37
C ALA A 24 0.99 -9.27 -7.62
N THR A 25 -0.18 -9.89 -7.44
CA THR A 25 -1.10 -10.24 -8.53
C THR A 25 -1.64 -8.99 -9.23
N LEU A 26 -2.01 -7.96 -8.48
CA LEU A 26 -2.60 -6.73 -9.04
C LEU A 26 -1.59 -5.84 -9.79
N GLN A 27 -0.28 -5.96 -9.55
CA GLN A 27 0.75 -5.05 -10.11
C GLN A 27 0.64 -4.85 -11.63
N ARG A 28 0.32 -5.90 -12.39
CA ARG A 28 0.22 -5.85 -13.85
C ARG A 28 -1.06 -5.17 -14.34
N SER A 29 -2.10 -5.15 -13.52
CA SER A 29 -3.39 -4.51 -13.80
C SER A 29 -3.43 -3.06 -13.33
N ILE A 30 -2.47 -2.63 -12.51
CA ILE A 30 -2.34 -1.23 -12.09
C ILE A 30 -1.58 -0.45 -13.18
N HIS A 31 -2.18 0.66 -13.61
CA HIS A 31 -1.56 1.60 -14.54
C HIS A 31 -0.23 2.13 -13.96
N GLU A 32 0.78 2.31 -14.81
CA GLU A 32 2.14 2.67 -14.41
C GLU A 32 2.20 3.88 -13.46
N VAL A 33 1.37 4.89 -13.71
CA VAL A 33 1.26 6.11 -12.88
C VAL A 33 1.04 5.83 -11.39
N ASP A 34 0.34 4.74 -11.05
CA ASP A 34 -0.04 4.40 -9.67
C ASP A 34 0.62 3.13 -9.15
N ARG A 35 1.43 2.44 -9.98
CA ARG A 35 2.05 1.17 -9.58
C ARG A 35 2.94 1.35 -8.34
N ASN A 36 3.83 2.35 -8.38
CA ASN A 36 4.70 2.68 -7.25
C ASN A 36 3.90 3.32 -6.11
N ALA A 37 2.97 4.23 -6.43
CA ALA A 37 2.17 4.93 -5.42
C ALA A 37 1.33 3.97 -4.56
N THR A 38 0.78 2.92 -5.18
CA THR A 38 0.03 1.88 -4.46
C THR A 38 0.94 1.15 -3.48
N GLN A 39 2.12 0.68 -3.90
CA GLN A 39 3.07 -0.01 -3.02
C GLN A 39 3.53 0.89 -1.86
N ILE A 40 3.79 2.17 -2.15
CA ILE A 40 4.17 3.16 -1.14
C ILE A 40 3.05 3.34 -0.10
N TRP A 41 1.80 3.43 -0.54
CA TRP A 41 0.66 3.57 0.38
C TRP A 41 0.56 2.38 1.34
N PHE A 42 0.74 1.15 0.85
CA PHE A 42 0.72 -0.04 1.71
C PHE A 42 1.91 -0.10 2.69
N ALA A 43 3.08 0.43 2.31
CA ALA A 43 4.19 0.61 3.23
C ALA A 43 3.92 1.68 4.31
N PHE A 44 3.13 2.71 3.97
CA PHE A 44 2.73 3.77 4.92
C PHE A 44 1.63 3.34 5.88
N TYR A 45 0.87 2.29 5.57
CA TYR A 45 -0.20 1.78 6.44
C TYR A 45 -0.10 0.24 6.58
N PRO A 46 0.98 -0.27 7.19
CA PRO A 46 1.21 -1.70 7.28
C PRO A 46 0.18 -2.36 8.21
N LEU A 47 -0.55 -3.34 7.67
CA LEU A 47 -1.59 -4.08 8.41
C LEU A 47 -1.10 -4.69 9.74
N PRO A 48 0.11 -5.26 9.85
CA PRO A 48 0.58 -5.80 11.14
C PRO A 48 0.74 -4.74 12.22
N LEU A 49 1.16 -3.52 11.87
CA LEU A 49 1.27 -2.43 12.85
C LEU A 49 -0.10 -2.02 13.34
N PHE A 50 -1.06 -1.91 12.43
CA PHE A 50 -2.46 -1.63 12.78
C PHE A 50 -3.00 -2.69 13.75
N ARG A 51 -2.88 -3.99 13.41
CA ARG A 51 -3.34 -5.09 14.27
C ARG A 51 -2.66 -5.10 15.63
N ALA A 52 -1.34 -4.91 15.67
CA ALA A 52 -0.60 -4.79 16.92
C ALA A 52 -1.13 -3.68 17.83
N LEU A 53 -1.50 -2.53 17.27
CA LEU A 53 -2.06 -1.41 18.04
C LEU A 53 -3.50 -1.66 18.50
N GLU A 54 -4.31 -2.41 17.73
CA GLU A 54 -5.68 -2.79 18.13
C GLU A 54 -5.68 -3.88 19.22
N GLU A 55 -4.73 -4.82 19.15
CA GLU A 55 -4.61 -5.94 20.08
C GLU A 55 -3.86 -5.59 21.38
N ALA A 56 -3.19 -4.43 21.42
CA ALA A 56 -2.44 -3.99 22.58
C ALA A 56 -3.37 -3.66 23.77
N GLU A 57 -3.02 -4.18 24.96
CA GLU A 57 -3.70 -3.83 26.21
C GLU A 57 -3.64 -2.32 26.50
N ASP A 58 -2.51 -1.69 26.16
CA ASP A 58 -2.27 -0.26 26.29
C ASP A 58 -1.69 0.29 24.97
N ARG A 59 -2.61 0.76 24.11
CA ARG A 59 -2.28 1.30 22.78
C ARG A 59 -1.34 2.50 22.88
N GLU A 60 -1.55 3.42 23.81
CA GLU A 60 -0.77 4.65 23.92
C GLU A 60 0.67 4.33 24.35
N LYS A 61 0.83 3.43 25.32
CA LYS A 61 2.15 2.95 25.72
C LYS A 61 2.86 2.22 24.59
N LEU A 62 2.17 1.37 23.82
CA LEU A 62 2.77 0.72 22.66
C LEU A 62 3.22 1.78 21.62
N ALA A 63 2.36 2.74 21.29
CA ALA A 63 2.71 3.81 20.36
C ALA A 63 3.96 4.60 20.82
N GLN A 64 4.07 4.90 22.11
CA GLN A 64 5.27 5.54 22.69
C GLN A 64 6.51 4.64 22.57
N GLN A 65 6.39 3.34 22.88
CA GLN A 65 7.50 2.39 22.76
C GLN A 65 8.01 2.25 21.32
N LEU A 66 7.10 2.31 20.35
CA LEU A 66 7.39 2.26 18.92
C LEU A 66 7.76 3.63 18.34
N LEU A 67 7.87 4.67 19.18
CA LEU A 67 8.22 6.03 18.77
C LEU A 67 7.31 6.56 17.65
N LEU A 68 6.01 6.21 17.70
CA LEU A 68 5.04 6.68 16.71
C LEU A 68 4.80 8.17 16.91
N LEU A 69 5.08 8.96 15.87
CA LEU A 69 4.85 10.41 15.85
C LEU A 69 4.06 10.78 14.59
N GLY A 70 3.22 11.81 14.69
CA GLY A 70 2.33 12.23 13.59
C GLY A 70 1.01 11.46 13.58
N ASP A 71 0.31 11.49 12.46
CA ASP A 71 -0.99 10.82 12.31
C ASP A 71 -0.81 9.48 11.59
N TYR A 72 -0.72 8.40 12.37
CA TYR A 72 -0.64 7.02 11.87
C TYR A 72 -2.01 6.33 11.81
N GLU A 73 -3.07 7.04 12.19
CA GLU A 73 -4.43 6.50 12.27
C GLU A 73 -5.14 6.69 10.92
N LEU A 74 -5.26 5.63 10.13
CA LEU A 74 -5.88 5.71 8.81
C LEU A 74 -7.34 6.22 8.87
N LYS A 75 -8.06 5.94 9.96
CA LYS A 75 -9.43 6.43 10.19
C LYS A 75 -9.55 7.95 10.20
N ASN A 76 -8.47 8.69 10.48
CA ASN A 76 -8.43 10.14 10.46
C ASN A 76 -8.12 10.71 9.06
N GLN A 77 -7.71 9.84 8.13
CA GLN A 77 -7.11 10.21 6.85
C GLN A 77 -7.72 9.45 5.67
N ILE A 78 -8.97 8.99 5.82
CA ILE A 78 -9.67 8.15 4.84
C ILE A 78 -9.70 8.81 3.45
N ASP A 79 -9.94 10.12 3.39
CA ASP A 79 -10.03 10.85 2.11
C ASP A 79 -8.69 11.42 1.61
N THR A 80 -7.63 11.40 2.42
CA THR A 80 -6.40 12.17 2.17
C THR A 80 -5.14 11.31 2.11
N SER A 81 -5.13 10.14 2.74
CA SER A 81 -3.96 9.24 2.83
C SER A 81 -3.39 8.83 1.46
N HIS A 82 -4.25 8.78 0.44
CA HIS A 82 -3.93 8.37 -0.93
C HIS A 82 -3.85 9.53 -1.91
N ARG A 83 -3.77 10.79 -1.44
CA ARG A 83 -3.79 11.99 -2.29
C ARG A 83 -2.71 12.01 -3.38
N PHE A 84 -1.61 11.29 -3.15
CA PHE A 84 -0.49 11.17 -4.09
C PHE A 84 -0.70 10.10 -5.18
N LEU A 85 -1.77 9.30 -5.11
CA LEU A 85 -2.17 8.42 -6.21
C LEU A 85 -2.91 9.25 -7.27
N TYR A 86 -2.65 8.97 -8.54
CA TYR A 86 -3.46 9.47 -9.65
C TYR A 86 -4.93 9.15 -9.45
N GLY A 87 -5.22 7.89 -9.07
CA GLY A 87 -6.55 7.36 -8.80
C GLY A 87 -7.33 8.10 -7.72
N HIS A 88 -6.70 8.96 -6.91
CA HIS A 88 -7.43 9.85 -5.98
C HIS A 88 -8.48 10.73 -6.69
N ARG A 89 -8.27 11.05 -7.98
CA ARG A 89 -9.25 11.74 -8.83
C ARG A 89 -10.60 11.02 -8.93
N PHE A 90 -10.60 9.71 -8.70
CA PHE A 90 -11.74 8.82 -8.82
C PHE A 90 -12.22 8.31 -7.45
N TRP A 91 -11.70 8.89 -6.35
CA TRP A 91 -12.02 8.47 -5.00
C TRP A 91 -13.52 8.45 -4.68
N PRO A 92 -14.34 9.47 -5.04
CA PRO A 92 -15.78 9.42 -4.77
C PRO A 92 -16.48 8.23 -5.42
N GLN A 93 -16.11 7.90 -6.67
CA GLN A 93 -16.68 6.79 -7.42
C GLN A 93 -16.28 5.45 -6.80
N VAL A 94 -14.99 5.29 -6.50
CA VAL A 94 -14.45 4.06 -5.88
C VAL A 94 -15.04 3.85 -4.49
N LYS A 95 -15.04 4.89 -3.65
CA LYS A 95 -15.63 4.86 -2.31
C LYS A 95 -17.09 4.42 -2.35
N LYS A 96 -17.90 5.07 -3.18
CA LYS A 96 -19.31 4.73 -3.35
C LYS A 96 -19.49 3.27 -3.80
N ALA A 97 -18.69 2.80 -4.75
CA ALA A 97 -18.77 1.42 -5.21
C ALA A 97 -18.39 0.41 -4.12
N VAL A 98 -17.35 0.69 -3.32
CA VAL A 98 -16.97 -0.16 -2.19
C VAL A 98 -18.04 -0.19 -1.11
N GLU A 99 -18.70 0.94 -0.81
CA GLU A 99 -19.83 0.97 0.13
C GLU A 99 -21.00 0.10 -0.35
N GLN A 100 -21.36 0.23 -1.63
CA GLN A 100 -22.41 -0.58 -2.25
C GLN A 100 -22.03 -2.05 -2.25
N TYR A 101 -20.80 -2.36 -2.65
CA TYR A 101 -20.27 -3.71 -2.67
C TYR A 101 -20.31 -4.37 -1.28
N ALA A 102 -19.93 -3.63 -0.23
CA ALA A 102 -20.00 -4.10 1.15
C ALA A 102 -21.46 -4.36 1.60
N ASP A 103 -22.41 -3.51 1.19
CA ASP A 103 -23.84 -3.69 1.49
C ASP A 103 -24.46 -4.89 0.77
N GLU A 104 -23.92 -5.24 -0.40
CA GLU A 104 -24.42 -6.34 -1.24
C GLU A 104 -23.67 -7.66 -1.03
N TRP A 105 -22.60 -7.66 -0.24
CA TRP A 105 -21.73 -8.82 -0.01
C TRP A 105 -22.50 -10.10 0.37
N HIS A 106 -23.55 -9.99 1.17
CA HIS A 106 -24.40 -11.12 1.57
C HIS A 106 -25.20 -11.75 0.40
N ARG A 107 -25.54 -10.95 -0.62
CA ARG A 107 -26.27 -11.43 -1.82
C ARG A 107 -25.37 -12.22 -2.76
N VAL A 108 -24.09 -11.83 -2.87
CA VAL A 108 -23.08 -12.51 -3.71
C VAL A 108 -22.82 -13.94 -3.22
N GLN A 109 -22.64 -14.13 -1.91
CA GLN A 109 -22.41 -15.46 -1.30
C GLN A 109 -23.62 -16.42 -1.44
N SER A 110 -24.84 -15.88 -1.47
CA SER A 110 -26.07 -16.68 -1.60
C SER A 110 -26.33 -17.13 -3.05
N ALA A 111 -25.85 -16.38 -4.04
CA ALA A 111 -25.96 -16.74 -5.45
C ALA A 111 -25.03 -17.89 -5.83
N GLU A 112 -23.79 -17.91 -5.30
CA GLU A 112 -22.83 -18.99 -5.52
C GLU A 112 -23.24 -20.30 -4.82
N ALA A 113 -23.86 -20.21 -3.64
CA ALA A 113 -24.44 -21.37 -2.95
C ALA A 113 -25.71 -21.94 -3.64
N GLY A 114 -26.30 -21.21 -4.58
CA GLY A 114 -27.57 -21.54 -5.24
C GLY A 114 -27.46 -22.14 -6.65
N VAL A 115 -26.28 -22.23 -7.25
CA VAL A 115 -26.11 -22.80 -8.61
C VAL A 115 -26.05 -24.32 -8.56
N GLY A 116 -27.21 -24.93 -8.25
CA GLY A 116 -27.50 -26.31 -8.61
C GLY A 116 -27.69 -26.39 -10.13
N CYS A 117 -26.71 -26.95 -10.82
CA CYS A 117 -26.68 -27.18 -12.26
C CYS A 117 -28.01 -27.75 -12.79
N ARG A 118 -28.84 -26.91 -13.44
CA ARG A 118 -29.95 -27.36 -14.29
C ARG A 118 -29.43 -27.56 -15.70
N VAL A 119 -29.00 -28.78 -16.02
CA VAL A 119 -28.79 -29.18 -17.41
C VAL A 119 -30.16 -29.46 -18.04
N SER A 120 -30.58 -28.59 -18.96
CA SER A 120 -31.67 -28.84 -19.90
C SER A 120 -31.07 -29.09 -21.28
N GLY A 121 -31.44 -30.18 -21.96
CA GLY A 121 -31.25 -30.31 -23.40
C GLY A 121 -30.67 -31.61 -23.93
N VAL A 122 -31.54 -32.62 -24.01
CA VAL A 122 -31.66 -33.73 -24.97
C VAL A 122 -30.68 -33.76 -26.18
N GLY A 123 -30.05 -34.92 -26.36
CA GLY A 123 -29.47 -35.40 -27.62
C GLY A 123 -29.27 -36.91 -27.56
N THR A 124 -30.29 -37.67 -27.98
CA THR A 124 -30.29 -39.13 -28.05
C THR A 124 -29.32 -39.65 -29.12
N SER A 125 -28.38 -40.52 -28.74
CA SER A 125 -27.84 -41.51 -29.68
C SER A 125 -27.38 -42.76 -28.92
N THR A 126 -28.00 -43.89 -29.27
CA THR A 126 -27.85 -45.22 -28.69
C THR A 126 -26.73 -45.99 -29.39
N LEU A 127 -25.70 -46.47 -28.66
CA LEU A 127 -24.95 -47.69 -28.95
C LEU A 127 -24.37 -48.31 -27.65
N HIS A 128 -24.30 -49.65 -27.64
CA HIS A 128 -24.19 -50.61 -26.53
C HIS A 128 -22.85 -50.67 -25.73
N PRO A 129 -22.78 -51.44 -24.60
CA PRO A 129 -21.81 -51.27 -23.53
C PRO A 129 -20.57 -52.18 -23.63
N THR A 130 -19.44 -51.70 -23.10
CA THR A 130 -18.30 -52.52 -22.69
C THR A 130 -17.94 -52.23 -21.23
N PRO A 131 -17.66 -53.24 -20.40
CA PRO A 131 -17.36 -53.07 -18.98
C PRO A 131 -15.86 -52.86 -18.74
N ASN A 132 -15.56 -52.25 -17.59
CA ASN A 132 -14.24 -52.11 -16.96
C ASN A 132 -13.27 -51.09 -17.56
N THR A 133 -13.38 -49.84 -17.09
CA THR A 133 -12.21 -49.09 -16.61
C THR A 133 -12.69 -48.17 -15.48
N LEU A 134 -12.30 -48.46 -14.23
CA LEU A 134 -12.39 -47.49 -13.14
C LEU A 134 -11.38 -46.37 -13.43
N HIS A 135 -11.84 -45.27 -14.00
CA HIS A 135 -11.16 -44.00 -13.84
C HIS A 135 -11.55 -43.42 -12.47
N PRO A 136 -10.60 -42.94 -11.65
CA PRO A 136 -10.97 -42.11 -10.53
C PRO A 136 -11.61 -40.85 -11.09
N MET A 137 -12.87 -40.64 -10.71
CA MET A 137 -13.59 -39.40 -10.95
C MET A 137 -12.76 -38.25 -10.40
N SER A 138 -12.33 -37.36 -11.30
CA SER A 138 -11.94 -36.00 -10.95
C SER A 138 -13.16 -35.33 -10.33
N SER A 139 -13.15 -35.28 -9.01
CA SER A 139 -14.10 -34.63 -8.12
C SER A 139 -13.19 -33.75 -7.25
N GLN A 140 -13.31 -32.44 -7.17
CA GLN A 140 -14.46 -31.57 -7.30
C GLN A 140 -13.98 -30.20 -7.77
N THR A 141 -14.83 -29.50 -8.52
CA THR A 141 -14.80 -28.05 -8.65
C THR A 141 -15.03 -27.45 -7.25
N GLU A 142 -13.95 -27.09 -6.55
CA GLU A 142 -14.06 -26.10 -5.49
C GLU A 142 -14.53 -24.80 -6.16
N VAL A 143 -15.75 -24.40 -5.86
CA VAL A 143 -16.20 -23.02 -6.06
C VAL A 143 -15.36 -22.20 -5.09
N TYR A 144 -14.18 -21.77 -5.54
CA TYR A 144 -13.32 -20.87 -4.78
C TYR A 144 -14.15 -19.65 -4.46
N ALA A 145 -14.28 -19.32 -3.17
CA ALA A 145 -14.58 -17.95 -2.79
C ALA A 145 -13.59 -17.07 -3.58
N THR A 146 -14.11 -16.21 -4.45
CA THR A 146 -13.33 -15.38 -5.37
C THR A 146 -12.24 -14.65 -4.57
N SER A 147 -10.99 -14.74 -5.04
CA SER A 147 -9.83 -14.28 -4.25
C SER A 147 -9.92 -12.78 -3.96
N LEU A 148 -9.22 -12.27 -2.94
CA LEU A 148 -9.20 -10.83 -2.65
C LEU A 148 -8.81 -9.97 -3.87
N ALA A 149 -7.89 -10.47 -4.70
CA ALA A 149 -7.53 -9.83 -5.96
C ALA A 149 -8.70 -9.77 -6.95
N ASP A 150 -9.46 -10.86 -7.08
CA ASP A 150 -10.64 -10.91 -7.95
C ASP A 150 -11.71 -9.91 -7.49
N GLN A 151 -11.96 -9.82 -6.18
CA GLN A 151 -12.93 -8.85 -5.65
C GLN A 151 -12.51 -7.39 -5.93
N ILE A 152 -11.23 -7.07 -5.78
CA ILE A 152 -10.70 -5.73 -6.10
C ILE A 152 -10.84 -5.44 -7.60
N LEU A 153 -10.54 -6.42 -8.46
CA LEU A 153 -10.66 -6.27 -9.91
C LEU A 153 -12.12 -6.13 -10.35
N GLU A 154 -13.04 -6.87 -9.73
CA GLU A 154 -14.48 -6.80 -10.00
C GLU A 154 -15.03 -5.41 -9.69
N VAL A 155 -14.74 -4.86 -8.50
CA VAL A 155 -15.17 -3.52 -8.12
C VAL A 155 -14.54 -2.47 -9.04
N ALA A 156 -13.24 -2.57 -9.33
CA ALA A 156 -12.57 -1.64 -10.24
C ALA A 156 -13.16 -1.69 -11.66
N HIS A 157 -13.50 -2.87 -12.16
CA HIS A 157 -14.16 -3.06 -13.45
C HIS A 157 -15.55 -2.42 -13.46
N ALA A 158 -16.38 -2.68 -12.44
CA ALA A 158 -17.71 -2.11 -12.32
C ALA A 158 -17.69 -0.57 -12.30
N VAL A 159 -16.74 0.04 -11.56
CA VAL A 159 -16.53 1.49 -11.56
C VAL A 159 -16.10 2.00 -12.93
N GLY A 160 -15.20 1.27 -13.59
CA GLY A 160 -14.69 1.59 -14.92
C GLY A 160 -15.80 1.65 -15.96
N GLU A 161 -16.65 0.63 -16.02
CA GLU A 161 -17.82 0.56 -16.91
C GLU A 161 -18.81 1.69 -16.64
N GLN A 162 -19.18 1.92 -15.37
CA GLN A 162 -20.16 2.93 -15.01
C GLN A 162 -19.66 4.36 -15.28
N SER A 163 -18.37 4.60 -15.06
CA SER A 163 -17.77 5.95 -15.11
C SER A 163 -17.01 6.23 -16.41
N LYS A 164 -16.87 5.23 -17.30
CA LYS A 164 -16.05 5.28 -18.53
C LYS A 164 -14.59 5.66 -18.24
N ILE A 165 -14.04 5.09 -17.18
CA ILE A 165 -12.65 5.26 -16.76
C ILE A 165 -11.91 3.96 -17.04
N ASP A 166 -10.69 4.04 -17.55
CA ASP A 166 -9.83 2.86 -17.71
C ASP A 166 -9.67 2.13 -16.37
N GLN A 167 -10.04 0.85 -16.35
CA GLN A 167 -9.93 -0.02 -15.17
C GLN A 167 -8.52 0.04 -14.57
N ALA A 168 -7.47 0.14 -15.39
CA ALA A 168 -6.10 0.16 -14.91
C ALA A 168 -5.80 1.36 -13.97
N LEU A 169 -6.53 2.47 -14.11
CA LEU A 169 -6.43 3.65 -13.24
C LEU A 169 -7.22 3.50 -11.93
N LEU A 170 -8.04 2.44 -11.81
CA LEU A 170 -8.93 2.21 -10.67
C LEU A 170 -8.44 1.10 -9.75
N VAL A 171 -7.67 0.12 -10.26
CA VAL A 171 -7.22 -1.05 -9.47
C VAL A 171 -6.48 -0.64 -8.20
N GLY A 172 -5.47 0.23 -8.30
CA GLY A 172 -4.65 0.64 -7.16
C GLY A 172 -5.46 1.36 -6.07
N ILE A 173 -6.28 2.34 -6.47
CA ILE A 173 -7.12 3.09 -5.53
C ILE A 173 -8.25 2.23 -4.94
N THR A 174 -8.71 1.19 -5.66
CA THR A 174 -9.69 0.22 -5.14
C THR A 174 -9.05 -0.70 -4.09
N ALA A 175 -7.81 -1.17 -4.32
CA ALA A 175 -7.07 -1.92 -3.31
C ALA A 175 -6.85 -1.09 -2.02
N VAL A 176 -6.50 0.20 -2.18
CA VAL A 176 -6.42 1.17 -1.08
C VAL A 176 -7.76 1.29 -0.35
N ALA A 177 -8.89 1.37 -1.06
CA ALA A 177 -10.21 1.45 -0.45
C ALA A 177 -10.54 0.21 0.41
N PHE A 178 -10.26 -1.00 -0.10
CA PHE A 178 -10.48 -2.23 0.65
C PHE A 178 -9.60 -2.29 1.91
N MET A 179 -8.31 -1.95 1.80
CA MET A 179 -7.43 -1.88 2.98
C MET A 179 -7.86 -0.78 3.96
N THR A 180 -8.42 0.32 3.46
CA THR A 180 -8.98 1.37 4.32
C THR A 180 -10.18 0.85 5.10
N VAL A 181 -11.07 0.06 4.50
CA VAL A 181 -12.15 -0.62 5.24
C VAL A 181 -11.57 -1.60 6.26
N GLN A 182 -10.55 -2.39 5.89
CA GLN A 182 -9.86 -3.34 6.78
C GLN A 182 -9.30 -2.68 8.06
N GLN A 183 -8.76 -1.45 7.96
CA GLN A 183 -8.13 -0.78 9.11
C GLN A 183 -9.04 0.24 9.80
N ALA A 184 -9.89 0.96 9.08
CA ALA A 184 -10.75 1.99 9.65
C ALA A 184 -12.16 1.47 10.02
N GLY A 185 -12.56 0.32 9.47
CA GLY A 185 -13.91 -0.21 9.56
C GLY A 185 -14.88 0.46 8.58
N LEU A 186 -15.90 -0.27 8.15
CA LEU A 186 -16.90 0.17 7.18
C LEU A 186 -17.69 1.37 7.69
N ALA A 187 -17.94 1.44 9.01
CA ALA A 187 -18.65 2.56 9.62
C ALA A 187 -17.88 3.88 9.50
N ALA A 188 -16.56 3.88 9.73
CA ALA A 188 -15.74 5.08 9.54
C ALA A 188 -15.63 5.43 8.05
N PHE A 189 -15.45 4.41 7.21
CA PHE A 189 -15.41 4.57 5.75
C PHE A 189 -16.66 5.27 5.21
N LYS A 190 -17.86 4.81 5.58
CA LYS A 190 -19.13 5.42 5.15
C LYS A 190 -19.31 6.86 5.66
N ARG A 191 -18.81 7.16 6.86
CA ARG A 191 -18.90 8.52 7.43
C ARG A 191 -17.95 9.52 6.77
N ALA A 192 -16.85 9.06 6.19
CA ALA A 192 -15.94 9.95 5.47
C ALA A 192 -16.65 10.62 4.27
N PRO A 193 -16.43 11.91 4.01
CA PRO A 193 -17.10 12.63 2.93
C PRO A 193 -16.85 12.07 1.52
N GLY A 194 -15.72 11.39 1.29
CA GLY A 194 -15.28 11.04 -0.06
C GLY A 194 -14.70 12.25 -0.80
N ALA A 195 -14.05 13.17 -0.08
CA ALA A 195 -13.52 14.40 -0.66
C ALA A 195 -12.32 14.15 -1.59
N ILE A 196 -12.20 14.98 -2.64
CA ILE A 196 -10.99 15.05 -3.48
C ILE A 196 -10.22 16.32 -3.08
N ALA A 197 -9.01 16.15 -2.57
CA ALA A 197 -8.15 17.24 -2.14
C ALA A 197 -7.07 17.54 -3.19
N ILE A 198 -7.46 17.84 -4.43
CA ILE A 198 -6.53 18.21 -5.52
C ILE A 198 -6.94 19.56 -6.08
N ASP A 199 -5.99 20.48 -6.24
CA ASP A 199 -6.25 21.74 -6.93
C ASP A 199 -6.71 21.51 -8.38
N ARG A 200 -7.61 22.38 -8.87
CA ARG A 200 -8.25 22.24 -10.19
C ARG A 200 -7.24 22.19 -11.34
N LYS A 201 -6.07 22.83 -11.20
CA LYS A 201 -4.98 22.76 -12.19
C LYS A 201 -4.40 21.36 -12.27
N HIS A 202 -4.11 20.74 -11.13
CA HIS A 202 -3.48 19.42 -11.04
C HIS A 202 -4.48 18.30 -11.35
N ALA A 203 -5.77 18.49 -11.04
CA ALA A 203 -6.82 17.53 -11.32
C ALA A 203 -6.97 17.21 -12.83
N LYS A 204 -6.61 18.16 -13.71
CA LYS A 204 -6.73 18.02 -15.17
C LYS A 204 -5.56 17.29 -15.84
N LYS A 205 -4.48 16.97 -15.11
CA LYS A 205 -3.32 16.28 -15.70
C LYS A 205 -3.69 14.86 -16.10
N SER A 206 -3.23 14.42 -17.27
CA SER A 206 -3.32 13.02 -17.69
C SER A 206 -2.27 12.16 -16.99
N PRO A 207 -2.45 10.82 -16.93
CA PRO A 207 -1.43 9.92 -16.40
C PRO A 207 -0.06 10.10 -17.07
N GLU A 208 -0.04 10.25 -18.40
CA GLU A 208 1.19 10.40 -19.20
C GLU A 208 1.88 11.74 -18.92
N GLN A 209 1.11 12.79 -18.62
CA GLN A 209 1.68 14.07 -18.22
C GLN A 209 2.41 13.94 -16.88
N ILE A 210 1.83 13.22 -15.90
CA ILE A 210 2.49 12.98 -14.61
C ILE A 210 3.76 12.14 -14.80
N LEU A 211 3.70 11.05 -15.55
CA LEU A 211 4.86 10.21 -15.83
C LEU A 211 5.98 11.00 -16.53
N ARG A 212 5.63 11.85 -17.50
CA ARG A 212 6.59 12.73 -18.19
C ARG A 212 7.21 13.75 -17.24
N GLU A 213 6.41 14.33 -16.35
CA GLU A 213 6.91 15.28 -15.32
C GLU A 213 7.87 14.58 -14.35
N ARG A 214 7.56 13.37 -13.90
CA ARG A 214 8.44 12.54 -13.05
C ARG A 214 9.77 12.19 -13.71
N ALA A 215 9.76 11.92 -15.02
CA ALA A 215 10.97 11.56 -15.77
C ALA A 215 11.89 12.77 -16.04
N LYS A 216 11.33 13.99 -16.07
CA LYS A 216 12.04 15.21 -16.49
C LYS A 216 13.09 15.64 -15.46
N ASP A 217 14.29 15.93 -15.96
CA ASP A 217 15.34 16.61 -15.20
C ASP A 217 15.33 18.13 -15.42
N ASP A 218 15.89 18.85 -14.43
CA ASP A 218 16.12 20.28 -14.54
C ASP A 218 17.10 20.60 -15.67
N SER A 219 16.77 21.63 -16.44
CA SER A 219 17.74 22.20 -17.37
C SER A 219 18.90 22.81 -16.59
N GLN A 220 20.13 22.36 -16.90
CA GLN A 220 21.36 22.90 -16.31
C GLN A 220 21.88 24.15 -17.07
N GLY A 221 21.07 24.71 -17.97
CA GLY A 221 21.40 25.84 -18.86
C GLY A 221 21.91 25.41 -20.24
N PHE A 222 22.17 26.39 -21.13
CA PHE A 222 22.52 26.17 -22.55
C PHE A 222 23.82 25.34 -22.76
N PHE A 223 24.75 25.40 -21.80
CA PHE A 223 25.97 24.57 -21.77
C PHE A 223 25.98 23.59 -20.58
N GLY A 224 24.80 23.13 -20.16
CA GLY A 224 24.65 22.29 -18.97
C GLY A 224 25.48 21.00 -18.97
N PHE A 225 25.80 20.46 -20.15
CA PHE A 225 26.66 19.28 -20.29
C PHE A 225 28.14 19.54 -19.95
N LEU A 226 28.58 20.81 -19.97
CA LEU A 226 29.94 21.23 -19.56
C LEU A 226 30.02 21.55 -18.07
N LYS A 227 28.88 21.70 -17.37
CA LYS A 227 28.86 21.96 -15.94
C LYS A 227 29.08 20.68 -15.15
N THR A 228 30.18 20.63 -14.42
CA THR A 228 30.56 19.49 -13.58
C THR A 228 30.42 19.74 -12.08
N VAL A 229 30.30 20.99 -11.62
CA VAL A 229 30.49 21.33 -10.18
C VAL A 229 29.30 21.98 -9.47
N ASP A 230 28.23 22.37 -10.17
CA ASP A 230 27.09 23.12 -9.58
C ASP A 230 25.71 22.70 -10.14
N LYS A 231 25.54 21.42 -10.47
CA LYS A 231 24.22 20.95 -10.91
C LYS A 231 23.24 20.99 -9.74
N GLN A 232 22.02 21.40 -10.04
CA GLN A 232 20.93 21.44 -9.09
C GLN A 232 19.71 20.71 -9.64
N TRP A 233 19.06 19.98 -8.75
CA TRP A 233 17.91 19.16 -9.05
C TRP A 233 16.72 19.54 -8.18
N THR A 234 15.53 19.46 -8.75
CA THR A 234 14.27 19.65 -8.06
C THR A 234 13.84 18.34 -7.43
N VAL A 235 13.52 18.42 -6.15
CA VAL A 235 12.69 17.42 -5.48
C VAL A 235 11.28 17.97 -5.42
N THR A 236 10.33 17.19 -5.88
CA THR A 236 8.90 17.44 -5.69
C THR A 236 8.41 16.54 -4.56
N TRP A 237 7.84 17.09 -3.50
CA TRP A 237 7.34 16.29 -2.35
C TRP A 237 5.81 16.22 -2.26
N ASP A 238 5.12 17.00 -3.10
CA ASP A 238 3.68 16.86 -3.38
C ASP A 238 3.40 17.28 -4.83
N GLU A 239 3.07 16.33 -5.70
CA GLU A 239 2.81 16.57 -7.13
C GLU A 239 1.52 17.38 -7.40
N ASN A 240 0.71 17.59 -6.36
CA ASN A 240 -0.53 18.36 -6.41
C ASN A 240 -0.38 19.80 -5.89
N ASP A 241 0.83 20.22 -5.50
CA ASP A 241 1.14 21.59 -5.06
C ASP A 241 2.36 22.12 -5.83
N ASP A 242 2.17 23.14 -6.66
CA ASP A 242 3.26 23.82 -7.36
C ASP A 242 4.28 24.48 -6.41
N GLY A 243 3.94 24.74 -5.16
CA GLY A 243 4.87 25.22 -4.14
C GLY A 243 5.62 24.10 -3.43
N ALA A 244 5.28 22.83 -3.65
CA ALA A 244 5.81 21.70 -2.89
C ALA A 244 7.08 21.11 -3.52
N ARG A 245 8.09 21.97 -3.64
CA ARG A 245 9.38 21.63 -4.24
C ARG A 245 10.53 22.37 -3.58
N TYR A 246 11.68 21.71 -3.52
CA TYR A 246 12.94 22.33 -3.11
C TYR A 246 14.07 21.94 -4.07
N LYS A 247 15.21 22.64 -3.96
CA LYS A 247 16.41 22.37 -4.75
C LYS A 247 17.43 21.63 -3.91
N LEU A 248 18.07 20.61 -4.50
CA LEU A 248 19.27 19.98 -3.95
C LEU A 248 20.43 20.16 -4.93
N ARG A 249 21.66 20.07 -4.41
CA ARG A 249 22.87 19.99 -5.26
C ARG A 249 23.12 18.55 -5.69
N GLU A 250 23.85 18.36 -6.79
CA GLU A 250 24.34 17.04 -7.22
C GLU A 250 24.90 16.21 -6.05
N ALA A 251 24.51 14.94 -5.96
CA ALA A 251 24.94 13.96 -4.96
C ALA A 251 24.65 14.34 -3.49
N GLN A 252 23.88 15.40 -3.25
CA GLN A 252 23.37 15.74 -1.93
C GLN A 252 22.22 14.80 -1.55
N ASP A 253 22.11 14.47 -0.26
CA ASP A 253 20.97 13.71 0.23
C ASP A 253 19.67 14.54 0.27
N LEU A 254 18.54 13.86 0.09
CA LEU A 254 17.22 14.50 0.03
C LEU A 254 16.92 15.34 1.29
N ALA A 255 17.29 14.85 2.48
CA ALA A 255 17.05 15.56 3.73
C ALA A 255 17.86 16.86 3.83
N TRP A 256 19.11 16.86 3.38
CA TRP A 256 19.92 18.08 3.36
C TRP A 256 19.39 19.12 2.36
N GLY A 257 18.94 18.68 1.18
CA GLY A 257 18.23 19.56 0.26
C GLY A 257 16.98 20.18 0.90
N ALA A 258 16.18 19.36 1.59
CA ALA A 258 14.95 19.79 2.25
C ALA A 258 15.21 20.84 3.33
N ALA A 259 16.26 20.68 4.14
CA ALA A 259 16.60 21.65 5.19
C ALA A 259 16.94 23.06 4.69
N SER A 260 17.26 23.20 3.39
CA SER A 260 17.52 24.50 2.76
C SER A 260 16.23 25.25 2.40
N ASP A 261 15.08 24.56 2.41
CA ASP A 261 13.78 25.17 2.13
C ASP A 261 13.20 25.84 3.39
N GLN A 262 13.27 27.16 3.41
CA GLN A 262 12.72 28.01 4.47
C GLN A 262 11.47 28.79 4.00
N SER A 263 10.76 28.28 2.98
CA SER A 263 9.61 28.96 2.39
C SER A 263 8.38 29.01 3.31
N ARG A 264 8.32 28.17 4.35
CA ARG A 264 7.20 28.05 5.29
C ARG A 264 7.72 27.78 6.71
N ASP A 265 6.90 28.06 7.72
CA ASP A 265 7.12 27.55 9.07
C ASP A 265 6.73 26.06 9.10
N TRP A 266 7.68 25.20 8.74
CA TRP A 266 7.44 23.76 8.61
C TRP A 266 7.05 23.10 9.93
N LYS A 267 7.60 23.58 11.05
CA LYS A 267 7.33 23.03 12.38
C LYS A 267 5.90 23.36 12.84
N ALA A 268 5.37 24.52 12.45
CA ALA A 268 3.96 24.86 12.69
C ALA A 268 3.00 24.00 11.85
N ILE A 269 3.42 23.53 10.67
CA ILE A 269 2.63 22.63 9.81
C ILE A 269 2.63 21.20 10.36
N ASP A 270 3.79 20.71 10.78
CA ASP A 270 3.98 19.37 11.34
C ASP A 270 5.14 19.43 12.34
N PRO A 271 4.92 19.17 13.64
CA PRO A 271 5.96 19.30 14.67
C PRO A 271 7.23 18.47 14.42
N ARG A 272 7.15 17.43 13.57
CA ARG A 272 8.29 16.58 13.21
C ARG A 272 9.22 17.24 12.18
N ARG A 273 8.74 18.25 11.47
CA ARG A 273 9.43 18.98 10.39
C ARG A 273 10.26 20.13 10.96
N VAL A 274 11.34 19.79 11.67
CA VAL A 274 12.14 20.75 12.43
C VAL A 274 12.95 21.71 11.54
N GLU A 275 13.44 21.23 10.39
CA GLU A 275 14.39 21.99 9.56
C GLU A 275 13.89 22.31 8.14
N GLY A 276 12.89 21.58 7.64
CA GLY A 276 12.42 21.64 6.26
C GLY A 276 11.17 20.76 6.07
N PRO A 277 10.70 20.55 4.82
CA PRO A 277 9.48 19.77 4.58
C PRO A 277 9.58 18.30 5.00
N ILE A 278 10.78 17.71 5.02
CA ILE A 278 11.01 16.32 5.46
C ILE A 278 11.29 16.29 6.97
N PRO A 279 10.62 15.44 7.77
CA PRO A 279 10.98 15.20 9.17
C PRO A 279 12.39 14.62 9.32
N VAL A 280 13.23 15.21 10.17
CA VAL A 280 14.63 14.76 10.36
C VAL A 280 15.05 14.98 11.82
N GLU A 281 15.64 13.96 12.44
CA GLU A 281 16.22 14.08 13.79
C GLU A 281 17.74 13.81 13.87
N CYS A 282 18.27 12.83 13.12
CA CYS A 282 19.63 12.34 13.36
C CYS A 282 20.63 12.42 12.19
N ARG A 283 20.15 12.63 10.95
CA ARG A 283 20.93 12.63 9.68
C ARG A 283 21.89 11.44 9.45
N SER A 284 21.72 10.34 10.19
CA SER A 284 22.68 9.23 10.25
C SER A 284 22.02 7.85 10.16
N ALA A 285 20.79 7.78 9.64
CA ALA A 285 19.98 6.56 9.58
C ALA A 285 19.78 5.86 10.94
N SER A 286 19.73 6.64 12.03
CA SER A 286 19.61 6.10 13.40
C SER A 286 18.20 6.20 13.98
N CYS A 287 17.38 7.14 13.50
CA CYS A 287 16.05 7.45 14.07
C CYS A 287 14.85 6.97 13.24
N GLY A 288 15.01 6.78 11.92
CA GLY A 288 13.91 6.43 11.02
C GLY A 288 12.92 7.55 10.68
N THR A 289 13.06 8.76 11.21
CA THR A 289 12.04 9.82 11.02
C THR A 289 11.93 10.33 9.59
N CYS A 290 13.04 10.33 8.86
CA CYS A 290 13.14 10.87 7.49
C CYS A 290 12.75 9.90 6.37
N TRP A 291 11.91 8.90 6.66
CA TRP A 291 11.46 7.97 5.62
C TRP A 291 10.52 8.63 4.62
N VAL A 292 10.67 8.27 3.35
CA VAL A 292 9.90 8.81 2.22
C VAL A 292 9.59 7.70 1.22
N GLY A 293 8.51 7.86 0.46
CA GLY A 293 8.21 7.04 -0.72
C GLY A 293 8.66 7.73 -2.00
N VAL A 294 9.26 7.00 -2.93
CA VAL A 294 9.79 7.52 -4.21
C VAL A 294 8.79 7.23 -5.33
N LEU A 295 8.09 8.28 -5.79
CA LEU A 295 7.08 8.18 -6.86
C LEU A 295 7.72 8.13 -8.25
N GLY A 296 8.85 8.80 -8.43
CA GLY A 296 9.58 8.84 -9.70
C GLY A 296 11.01 9.34 -9.54
N GLY A 297 11.88 8.98 -10.49
CA GLY A 297 13.30 9.30 -10.43
C GLY A 297 14.12 8.36 -9.53
N ALA A 298 13.60 7.18 -9.18
CA ALA A 298 14.32 6.22 -8.36
C ALA A 298 15.67 5.84 -8.98
N GLU A 299 15.73 5.73 -10.30
CA GLU A 299 16.94 5.46 -11.08
C GLU A 299 18.03 6.52 -10.93
N LYS A 300 17.66 7.74 -10.52
CA LYS A 300 18.56 8.89 -10.30
C LYS A 300 19.08 8.97 -8.86
N LEU A 301 18.58 8.11 -7.97
CA LEU A 301 19.09 7.98 -6.61
C LEU A 301 20.29 7.02 -6.59
N ALA A 302 21.23 7.29 -5.69
CA ALA A 302 22.27 6.33 -5.36
C ALA A 302 21.68 5.03 -4.77
N ASP A 303 22.40 3.93 -4.98
CA ASP A 303 22.07 2.64 -4.39
C ASP A 303 22.04 2.72 -2.86
N VAL A 304 21.20 1.88 -2.25
CA VAL A 304 21.09 1.78 -0.80
C VAL A 304 22.42 1.33 -0.20
N GLY A 305 22.98 2.18 0.66
CA GLY A 305 24.17 1.84 1.45
C GLY A 305 23.84 0.80 2.53
N ALA A 306 24.85 0.03 2.96
CA ALA A 306 24.69 -1.04 3.95
C ALA A 306 23.98 -0.60 5.25
N ARG A 307 24.26 0.63 5.71
CA ARG A 307 23.64 1.18 6.92
C ARG A 307 22.15 1.47 6.73
N GLU A 308 21.77 2.10 5.62
CA GLU A 308 20.36 2.35 5.28
C GLU A 308 19.60 1.03 5.15
N GLY A 309 20.12 0.08 4.37
CA GLY A 309 19.46 -1.21 4.14
C GLY A 309 19.22 -2.01 5.42
N LYS A 310 20.18 -2.01 6.35
CA LYS A 310 19.97 -2.62 7.68
C LYS A 310 18.92 -1.87 8.50
N LYS A 311 19.00 -0.54 8.55
CA LYS A 311 18.18 0.29 9.45
C LYS A 311 16.74 0.40 9.00
N ILE A 312 16.48 0.51 7.70
CA ILE A 312 15.13 0.63 7.15
C ILE A 312 14.28 -0.62 7.46
N LYS A 313 14.91 -1.81 7.42
CA LYS A 313 14.32 -3.07 7.89
C LYS A 313 14.13 -3.10 9.41
N GLU A 314 15.08 -2.58 10.19
CA GLU A 314 14.95 -2.49 11.64
C GLU A 314 13.76 -1.63 12.07
N PHE A 315 13.55 -0.50 11.37
CA PHE A 315 12.42 0.41 11.60
C PHE A 315 11.08 -0.18 11.17
N GLY A 316 11.08 -1.11 10.20
CA GLY A 316 9.88 -1.81 9.73
C GLY A 316 9.25 -1.21 8.48
N TYR A 317 9.95 -0.33 7.77
CA TYR A 317 9.38 0.38 6.63
C TYR A 317 9.39 -0.43 5.33
N ILE A 318 10.45 -1.18 5.08
CA ILE A 318 10.55 -2.12 3.96
C ILE A 318 11.63 -3.18 4.24
N ASP A 319 11.41 -4.40 3.75
CA ASP A 319 12.40 -5.48 3.76
C ASP A 319 12.62 -5.96 2.33
N THR A 320 13.62 -5.38 1.66
CA THR A 320 13.93 -5.69 0.25
C THR A 320 15.44 -5.63 0.01
N ALA A 321 15.90 -6.43 -0.94
CA ALA A 321 17.28 -6.43 -1.43
C ALA A 321 17.47 -5.55 -2.68
N GLU A 322 16.40 -4.89 -3.15
CA GLU A 322 16.50 -3.97 -4.29
C GLU A 322 17.47 -2.82 -4.00
N PRO A 323 18.38 -2.49 -4.93
CA PRO A 323 19.36 -1.43 -4.72
C PRO A 323 18.71 -0.04 -4.65
N LYS A 324 17.56 0.15 -5.30
CA LYS A 324 16.82 1.42 -5.36
C LYS A 324 15.35 1.21 -4.99
N PRO A 325 15.06 0.87 -3.73
CA PRO A 325 13.71 0.55 -3.30
C PRO A 325 12.83 1.80 -3.24
N LEU A 326 11.51 1.59 -3.31
CA LEU A 326 10.52 2.67 -3.28
C LEU A 326 10.47 3.41 -1.94
N ILE A 327 10.83 2.77 -0.83
CA ILE A 327 10.91 3.41 0.48
C ILE A 327 12.38 3.64 0.81
N ARG A 328 12.73 4.90 1.12
CA ARG A 328 14.10 5.34 1.39
C ARG A 328 14.17 6.14 2.68
N LEU A 329 15.37 6.19 3.27
CA LEU A 329 15.69 7.20 4.29
C LEU A 329 16.25 8.43 3.57
N ALA A 330 15.52 9.56 3.63
CA ALA A 330 15.89 10.77 2.91
C ALA A 330 17.29 11.29 3.26
N CYS A 331 17.78 11.05 4.48
CA CYS A 331 19.13 11.43 4.88
C CYS A 331 20.25 10.54 4.30
N GLN A 332 19.91 9.49 3.56
CA GLN A 332 20.84 8.58 2.91
C GLN A 332 20.63 8.50 1.39
N ALA A 333 19.45 8.88 0.90
CA ALA A 333 19.13 8.93 -0.52
C ALA A 333 19.82 10.13 -1.18
N GLN A 334 20.99 9.93 -1.77
CA GLN A 334 21.66 10.93 -2.62
C GLN A 334 21.06 10.93 -4.02
N SER A 335 20.87 12.12 -4.61
CA SER A 335 20.29 12.24 -5.95
C SER A 335 21.25 12.88 -6.95
N GLU A 336 21.30 12.31 -8.15
CA GLU A 336 22.02 12.81 -9.33
C GLU A 336 21.05 13.37 -10.39
N GLY A 337 19.78 13.54 -10.03
CA GLY A 337 18.73 14.04 -10.90
C GLY A 337 17.50 14.50 -10.13
N ALA A 338 16.47 14.95 -10.86
CA ALA A 338 15.20 15.36 -10.26
C ALA A 338 14.38 14.14 -9.84
N VAL A 339 13.77 14.22 -8.66
CA VAL A 339 12.97 13.12 -8.07
C VAL A 339 11.64 13.62 -7.55
N SER A 340 10.65 12.73 -7.58
CA SER A 340 9.34 12.95 -6.97
C SER A 340 9.16 11.98 -5.80
N ILE A 341 8.85 12.53 -4.63
CA ILE A 341 8.69 11.78 -3.40
C ILE A 341 7.34 12.08 -2.75
N VAL A 342 6.98 11.27 -1.77
CA VAL A 342 5.89 11.54 -0.83
C VAL A 342 6.39 11.33 0.59
N ILE A 343 5.96 12.22 1.48
CA ILE A 343 6.33 12.21 2.90
C ILE A 343 5.14 11.64 3.67
N PRO A 344 5.34 10.56 4.46
CA PRO A 344 4.26 9.98 5.26
C PRO A 344 3.82 10.95 6.37
N PRO A 345 2.53 10.93 6.76
CA PRO A 345 1.99 11.78 7.81
C PRO A 345 2.44 11.37 9.22
N TRP A 346 3.23 10.29 9.32
CA TRP A 346 3.76 9.76 10.57
C TRP A 346 5.14 9.11 10.40
N ASN A 347 5.79 8.72 11.49
CA ASN A 347 6.99 7.88 11.51
C ASN A 347 7.03 7.00 12.76
N GLY A 348 7.89 5.99 12.79
CA GLY A 348 8.04 5.11 13.94
C GLY A 348 9.12 4.03 13.77
N GLN A 349 9.38 3.28 14.83
CA GLN A 349 10.30 2.14 14.84
C GLN A 349 9.59 0.90 15.38
N PHE A 350 9.04 0.12 14.46
CA PHE A 350 8.17 -1.02 14.79
C PHE A 350 8.63 -2.35 14.20
N GLY A 351 9.58 -2.36 13.27
CA GLY A 351 10.05 -3.57 12.62
C GLY A 351 10.61 -4.62 13.58
N LYS A 352 11.37 -4.21 14.62
CA LYS A 352 11.85 -5.15 15.64
C LYS A 352 10.70 -5.77 16.43
N TYR A 353 9.72 -4.97 16.82
CA TYR A 353 8.56 -5.42 17.58
C TYR A 353 7.73 -6.44 16.78
N LEU A 354 7.40 -6.13 15.52
CA LEU A 354 6.63 -7.03 14.66
C LEU A 354 7.35 -8.37 14.41
N ARG A 355 8.68 -8.35 14.22
CA ARG A 355 9.46 -9.60 14.09
C ARG A 355 9.37 -10.47 15.34
N THR A 356 9.49 -9.86 16.52
CA THR A 356 9.36 -10.59 17.79
C THR A 356 7.95 -11.19 17.96
N LEU A 357 6.90 -10.47 17.58
CA LEU A 357 5.54 -11.01 17.59
C LEU A 357 5.40 -12.21 16.65
N LYS A 358 5.91 -12.11 15.42
CA LYS A 358 5.88 -13.22 14.45
C LYS A 358 6.62 -14.46 14.98
N GLU A 359 7.81 -14.27 15.54
CA GLU A 359 8.60 -15.36 16.15
C GLU A 359 7.89 -16.04 17.33
N GLN A 360 7.19 -15.25 18.16
CA GLN A 360 6.40 -15.78 19.28
C GLN A 360 5.20 -16.60 18.79
N ASN A 361 4.48 -16.10 17.78
CA ASN A 361 3.34 -16.80 17.19
C ASN A 361 3.77 -18.13 16.54
N ASP A 362 4.85 -18.11 15.76
CA ASP A 362 5.41 -19.31 15.13
C ASP A 362 5.85 -20.36 16.16
N THR A 363 6.40 -19.91 17.29
CA THR A 363 6.81 -20.80 18.39
C THR A 363 5.61 -21.42 19.08
N SER A 364 4.57 -20.63 19.38
CA SER A 364 3.32 -21.09 20.00
C SER A 364 2.57 -22.11 19.11
N ILE A 365 2.55 -21.88 17.79
CA ILE A 365 1.97 -22.83 16.82
C ILE A 365 2.74 -24.15 16.85
N LYS A 366 4.08 -24.11 16.79
CA LYS A 366 4.92 -25.32 16.82
C LYS A 366 4.74 -26.13 18.11
N ILE A 367 4.60 -25.48 19.25
CA ILE A 367 4.34 -26.16 20.54
C ILE A 367 2.95 -26.83 20.52
N THR A 368 1.92 -26.13 20.05
CA THR A 368 0.55 -26.65 20.00
C THR A 368 0.42 -27.86 19.07
N VAL A 369 1.04 -27.80 17.88
CA VAL A 369 1.07 -28.94 16.94
C VAL A 369 1.78 -30.14 17.57
N LYS A 370 2.95 -29.93 18.20
CA LYS A 370 3.69 -31.00 18.88
C LYS A 370 2.90 -31.62 20.03
N SER A 371 2.17 -30.83 20.83
CA SER A 371 1.32 -31.34 21.90
C SER A 371 0.09 -32.10 21.38
N GLY A 372 -0.49 -31.67 20.25
CA GLY A 372 -1.59 -32.37 19.58
C GLY A 372 -1.18 -33.72 18.97
N ASP A 373 0.04 -33.81 18.44
CA ASP A 373 0.59 -35.06 17.91
C ASP A 373 0.93 -36.07 19.01
N VAL A 374 1.42 -35.60 20.17
CA VAL A 374 1.64 -36.46 21.36
C VAL A 374 0.31 -36.97 21.93
N ALA A 375 -0.71 -36.11 22.01
CA ALA A 375 -2.04 -36.52 22.48
C ALA A 375 -2.75 -37.51 21.52
N LYS A 376 -2.48 -37.43 20.21
CA LYS A 376 -2.97 -38.43 19.24
C LYS A 376 -2.21 -39.76 19.33
N ALA A 377 -0.93 -39.75 19.72
CA ALA A 377 -0.15 -40.97 19.91
C ALA A 377 -0.60 -41.76 21.16
N GLU A 378 -1.10 -41.09 22.20
CA GLU A 378 -1.61 -41.73 23.42
C GLU A 378 -3.06 -42.26 23.29
N LEU A 379 -3.79 -41.90 22.23
CA LEU A 379 -5.16 -42.39 21.95
C LEU A 379 -5.20 -43.60 20.99
N VAL A 380 -4.03 -44.09 20.55
CA VAL A 380 -3.87 -45.25 19.64
C VAL A 380 -3.16 -46.43 20.35
N GLN A 381 -2.99 -46.35 21.67
CA GLN A 381 -2.58 -47.48 22.53
C GLN A 381 -3.69 -47.78 23.52
#